data_AF-A0A9E2R2H9-F1
#
_entry.id   AF-A0A9E2R2H9-F1
#
_cell.length_a   1.000
_cell.length_b   1.000
_cell.length_c   1.000
_cell.angle_alpha   90.00
_cell.angle_beta   90.00
_cell.angle_gamma   90.00
#
_symmetry.space_group_name_H-M   'P 1'
#
loop_
_entity.id
_entity.type
_entity.pdbx_description
1 polymer ?
#
loop_
_entity_poly.entity_id
_entity_poly.type
_entity_poly.pdbx_seq_one_letter_code
_entity_poly.pdbx_strand_id
1 'polypeptide(L)'
;MKADVNTEQSTAAVSKVLSYWREHATLRETEEELAAESAVPVPPGDPEGELRLLMRKLYAAKEHINLVGEYVLDGNKCKPTGRGQTFVRDELIARWSSISRTLNQGAGGWMRMNPVKSQIEIEHDIATAKQRGDQATAKKLLEAKGITDLHIAAHRFVLVESDVLPVDLQLPLLSALIELLPISAIVWSGRRSYQAWVLVSARGADTYKRFVSRLFALLEPLGIDPHNTNPSRLARAPGLDRKLDGRPLDRRQRLIYLNPAPVVKFPADQLFDALRIFLVDAGVAAASVTTGTGVTPEPSVTSGPSVTCLDQALEKPSFPTEVLPHVMADIVRAVARVTRTPEALAGCTALGVMSAAVGQRLVVRSLPDRVTRGNLFILASALSGTGKTEASQPVADTLFQFEAAWIEDWKQRQLPRLLAEKAAIDAKIKRLNARLARTNGGDDDLLKPELEEGLRELEALKSKLMEPALTCEDVTSEQIARILDRNGEATFSYSSDAGTAMNVLLGRYSKLDRTDEGIYVKSYSGDR
;
A
#
# COMPACT_ATOMS: atom_id res chain seq x y z
N MET A 1 17.41 26.37 19.99
CA MET A 1 18.71 25.66 20.07
C MET A 1 18.74 24.65 18.95
N LYS A 2 19.70 24.74 18.03
CA LYS A 2 19.93 23.68 17.04
C LYS A 2 20.37 22.44 17.83
N ALA A 3 19.73 21.29 17.61
CA ALA A 3 20.38 20.03 17.92
C ALA A 3 21.51 19.93 16.89
N ASP A 4 22.69 20.45 17.25
CA ASP A 4 23.87 20.30 16.40
C ASP A 4 24.20 18.80 16.41
N VAL A 5 23.89 18.13 15.31
CA VAL A 5 24.38 16.79 15.02
C VAL A 5 25.90 16.84 15.19
N ASN A 6 26.42 16.10 16.17
CA ASN A 6 27.84 16.17 16.51
C ASN A 6 28.64 15.56 15.35
N THR A 7 29.33 16.41 14.59
CA THR A 7 30.12 16.03 13.41
C THR A 7 31.09 14.88 13.70
N GLU A 8 31.70 14.83 14.89
CA GLU A 8 32.60 13.73 15.27
C GLU A 8 31.85 12.41 15.41
N GLN A 9 30.67 12.43 16.04
CA GLN A 9 29.84 11.23 16.21
C GLN A 9 29.34 10.70 14.88
N SER A 10 28.87 11.58 13.98
CA SER A 10 28.43 11.16 12.65
C SER A 10 29.58 10.67 11.79
N THR A 11 30.76 11.30 11.85
CA THR A 11 31.96 10.83 11.16
C THR A 11 32.37 9.44 11.64
N ALA A 12 32.31 9.19 12.96
CA ALA A 12 32.58 7.88 13.53
C ALA A 12 31.53 6.84 13.08
N ALA A 13 30.24 7.19 13.07
CA ALA A 13 29.17 6.30 12.61
C ALA A 13 29.33 5.92 11.13
N VAL A 14 29.62 6.89 10.27
CA VAL A 14 29.90 6.66 8.85
C VAL A 14 31.14 5.78 8.69
N SER A 15 32.21 6.02 9.46
CA SER A 15 33.42 5.18 9.40
C SER A 15 33.10 3.71 9.68
N LYS A 16 32.22 3.42 10.66
CA LYS A 16 31.80 2.03 10.93
C LYS A 16 30.98 1.43 9.78
N VAL A 17 30.06 2.20 9.20
CA VAL A 17 29.29 1.79 8.01
C VAL A 17 30.22 1.44 6.84
N LEU A 18 31.24 2.27 6.57
CA LEU A 18 32.19 2.01 5.50
C LEU A 18 33.07 0.80 5.80
N SER A 19 33.54 0.62 7.04
CA SER A 19 34.28 -0.58 7.44
C SER A 19 33.46 -1.86 7.27
N TYR A 20 32.19 -1.83 7.71
CA TYR A 20 31.27 -2.95 7.51
C TYR A 20 31.16 -3.31 6.03
N TRP A 21 30.93 -2.32 5.15
CA TRP A 21 30.83 -2.59 3.73
C TRP A 21 32.12 -3.08 3.09
N ARG A 22 33.29 -2.54 3.46
CA ARG A 22 34.59 -3.02 2.95
C ARG A 22 34.85 -4.50 3.27
N GLU A 23 34.27 -5.01 4.35
CA GLU A 23 34.38 -6.42 4.74
C GLU A 23 33.35 -7.32 4.02
N HIS A 24 32.20 -6.79 3.61
CA HIS A 24 31.05 -7.58 3.14
C HIS A 24 30.72 -7.40 1.65
N ALA A 25 31.15 -6.32 1.01
CA ALA A 25 30.98 -6.09 -0.42
C ALA A 25 32.02 -5.11 -1.01
N THR A 26 31.92 -4.86 -2.31
CA THR A 26 32.73 -3.84 -2.98
C THR A 26 32.12 -2.46 -2.74
N LEU A 27 32.85 -1.58 -2.06
CA LEU A 27 32.49 -0.18 -1.87
C LEU A 27 33.05 0.67 -3.02
N ARG A 28 32.26 1.61 -3.54
CA ARG A 28 32.66 2.49 -4.64
C ARG A 28 33.01 3.83 -4.02
N GLU A 29 34.29 4.19 -4.10
CA GLU A 29 34.85 5.32 -3.37
C GLU A 29 35.11 6.53 -4.27
N THR A 30 35.02 6.33 -5.59
CA THR A 30 35.23 7.38 -6.60
C THR A 30 33.97 7.71 -7.39
N GLU A 31 33.93 8.90 -8.01
CA GLU A 31 32.82 9.29 -8.90
C GLU A 31 32.78 8.40 -10.15
N GLU A 32 33.94 7.99 -10.65
CA GLU A 32 34.09 7.13 -11.83
C GLU A 32 33.51 5.73 -11.59
N GLU A 33 33.76 5.13 -10.43
CA GLU A 33 33.20 3.83 -10.06
C GLU A 33 31.67 3.88 -9.96
N LEU A 34 31.12 4.92 -9.32
CA LEU A 34 29.68 5.12 -9.23
C LEU A 34 29.04 5.41 -10.60
N ALA A 35 29.70 6.20 -11.44
CA ALA A 35 29.23 6.46 -12.80
C ALA A 35 29.18 5.18 -13.64
N ALA A 36 30.16 4.28 -13.48
CA ALA A 36 30.21 2.99 -14.17
C ALA A 36 29.05 2.05 -13.77
N GLU A 37 28.52 2.19 -12.56
CA GLU A 37 27.38 1.40 -12.07
C GLU A 37 26.01 2.04 -12.33
N SER A 38 26.00 3.24 -12.90
CA SER A 38 24.74 3.88 -13.28
C SER A 38 24.02 3.02 -14.31
N ALA A 39 22.77 2.66 -14.02
CA ALA A 39 21.93 1.92 -14.97
C ALA A 39 21.73 2.68 -16.29
N VAL A 40 21.90 4.01 -16.26
CA VAL A 40 21.98 4.85 -17.45
C VAL A 40 23.38 5.50 -17.48
N PRO A 41 24.18 5.27 -18.54
CA PRO A 41 25.49 5.90 -18.66
C PRO A 41 25.37 7.43 -18.58
N VAL A 42 26.10 8.01 -17.63
CA VAL A 42 26.17 9.46 -17.46
C VAL A 42 27.27 10.00 -18.37
N PRO A 43 26.98 10.91 -19.32
CA PRO A 43 27.97 11.38 -20.28
C PRO A 43 29.00 12.27 -19.57
N PRO A 44 30.28 11.83 -19.46
CA PRO A 44 31.28 12.59 -18.74
C PRO A 44 31.57 13.90 -19.48
N GLY A 45 31.40 15.03 -18.78
CA GLY A 45 31.80 16.34 -19.30
C GLY A 45 30.87 16.95 -20.34
N ASP A 46 29.62 16.46 -20.50
CA ASP A 46 28.58 17.07 -21.35
C ASP A 46 27.51 17.79 -20.50
N PRO A 47 27.64 19.09 -20.25
CA PRO A 47 26.76 19.83 -19.33
C PRO A 47 25.35 19.98 -19.88
N GLU A 48 25.22 20.04 -21.21
CA GLU A 48 23.91 20.12 -21.82
C GLU A 48 23.20 18.77 -21.80
N GLY A 49 23.96 17.68 -21.93
CA GLY A 49 23.48 16.32 -21.88
C GLY A 49 23.00 15.88 -20.49
N GLU A 50 23.70 16.25 -19.41
CA GLU A 50 23.41 15.77 -18.06
C GLU A 50 21.97 16.09 -17.59
N LEU A 51 21.54 17.36 -17.66
CA LEU A 51 20.16 17.70 -17.26
C LEU A 51 19.15 17.05 -18.21
N ARG A 52 19.38 17.10 -19.52
CA ARG A 52 18.47 16.51 -20.50
C ARG A 52 18.29 15.01 -20.24
N LEU A 53 19.37 14.31 -19.92
CA LEU A 53 19.36 12.90 -19.58
C LEU A 53 18.53 12.64 -18.33
N LEU A 54 18.80 13.38 -17.24
CA LEU A 54 18.05 13.28 -16.00
C LEU A 54 16.55 13.55 -16.23
N MET A 55 16.20 14.60 -16.97
CA MET A 55 14.81 14.93 -17.31
C MET A 55 14.11 13.81 -18.07
N ARG A 56 14.76 13.27 -19.12
CA ARG A 56 14.17 12.20 -19.95
C ARG A 56 13.94 10.91 -19.17
N LYS A 57 14.79 10.63 -18.19
CA LYS A 57 14.79 9.36 -17.46
C LYS A 57 13.92 9.38 -16.20
N LEU A 58 13.81 10.50 -15.50
CA LEU A 58 13.09 10.58 -14.22
C LEU A 58 11.69 11.23 -14.29
N TYR A 59 11.31 11.82 -15.42
CA TYR A 59 10.07 12.60 -15.54
C TYR A 59 9.28 12.29 -16.81
N ALA A 60 7.96 12.45 -16.74
CA ALA A 60 7.08 12.35 -17.89
C ALA A 60 7.17 13.55 -18.83
N ALA A 61 6.78 13.37 -20.10
CA ALA A 61 6.88 14.39 -21.16
C ALA A 61 6.15 15.69 -20.79
N LYS A 62 5.01 15.56 -20.12
CA LYS A 62 4.12 16.66 -19.76
C LYS A 62 4.21 17.10 -18.29
N GLU A 63 5.14 16.52 -17.53
CA GLU A 63 5.35 16.95 -16.15
C GLU A 63 5.96 18.35 -16.10
N HIS A 64 5.62 19.09 -15.05
CA HIS A 64 6.10 20.46 -14.87
C HIS A 64 7.28 20.48 -13.91
N ILE A 65 8.39 21.05 -14.35
CA ILE A 65 9.66 21.09 -13.63
C ILE A 65 9.96 22.54 -13.24
N ASN A 66 10.21 22.76 -11.95
CA ASN A 66 10.55 24.08 -11.42
C ASN A 66 12.07 24.24 -11.27
N LEU A 67 12.60 25.30 -11.87
CA LEU A 67 14.01 25.70 -11.81
C LEU A 67 14.14 27.07 -11.15
N VAL A 68 15.17 27.22 -10.30
CA VAL A 68 15.49 28.46 -9.60
C VAL A 68 16.94 28.82 -9.89
N GLY A 69 17.18 30.00 -10.47
CA GLY A 69 18.52 30.56 -10.69
C GLY A 69 18.80 31.79 -9.84
N GLU A 70 17.75 32.46 -9.36
CA GLU A 70 17.87 33.64 -8.49
C GLU A 70 18.36 33.26 -7.09
N TYR A 71 19.25 34.06 -6.54
CA TYR A 71 19.78 33.86 -5.19
C TYR A 71 20.16 35.18 -4.54
N VAL A 72 20.28 35.13 -3.21
CA VAL A 72 20.90 36.17 -2.39
C VAL A 72 22.14 35.61 -1.69
N LEU A 73 23.10 36.48 -1.41
CA LEU A 73 24.27 36.12 -0.61
C LEU A 73 23.92 36.22 0.88
N ASP A 74 24.21 35.17 1.62
CA ASP A 74 24.15 35.13 3.08
C ASP A 74 25.52 34.69 3.61
N GLY A 75 26.35 35.68 3.93
CA GLY A 75 27.79 35.49 4.13
C GLY A 75 28.43 34.85 2.90
N ASN A 76 29.04 33.67 3.09
CA ASN A 76 29.71 32.91 2.02
C ASN A 76 28.81 31.84 1.36
N LYS A 77 27.51 31.83 1.68
CA LYS A 77 26.52 30.89 1.12
C LYS A 77 25.57 31.62 0.17
N CYS A 78 25.32 31.05 -1.00
CA CYS A 78 24.27 31.50 -1.91
C CYS A 78 22.96 30.80 -1.52
N LYS A 79 21.94 31.58 -1.14
CA LYS A 79 20.61 31.08 -0.81
C LYS A 79 19.67 31.33 -1.98
N PRO A 80 19.01 30.30 -2.54
CA PRO A 80 18.05 30.49 -3.61
C PRO A 80 16.87 31.33 -3.14
N THR A 81 16.37 32.19 -4.01
CA THR A 81 15.25 33.10 -3.73
C THR A 81 14.25 33.11 -4.88
N GLY A 82 13.07 33.67 -4.61
CA GLY A 82 12.00 33.76 -5.61
C GLY A 82 11.24 32.45 -5.82
N ARG A 83 10.27 32.50 -6.74
CA ARG A 83 9.42 31.36 -7.09
C ARG A 83 10.05 30.42 -8.13
N GLY A 84 11.08 30.90 -8.84
CA GLY A 84 11.64 30.22 -9.98
C GLY A 84 10.71 30.22 -11.20
N GLN A 85 11.10 29.47 -12.21
CA GLN A 85 10.35 29.29 -13.45
C GLN A 85 9.95 27.83 -13.59
N THR A 86 8.72 27.59 -14.03
CA THR A 86 8.16 26.25 -14.22
C THR A 86 8.01 25.99 -15.72
N PHE A 87 8.50 24.84 -16.17
CA PHE A 87 8.49 24.45 -17.58
C PHE A 87 7.86 23.07 -17.73
N VAL A 88 7.15 22.85 -18.84
CA VAL A 88 6.82 21.48 -19.26
C VAL A 88 8.12 20.77 -19.62
N ARG A 89 8.30 19.52 -19.19
CA ARG A 89 9.56 18.79 -19.29
C ARG A 89 10.15 18.78 -20.70
N ASP A 90 9.35 18.51 -21.73
CA ASP A 90 9.87 18.46 -23.11
C ASP A 90 10.25 19.84 -23.65
N GLU A 91 9.53 20.89 -23.25
CA GLU A 91 9.91 22.27 -23.58
C GLU A 91 11.22 22.66 -22.90
N LEU A 92 11.41 22.26 -21.65
CA LEU A 92 12.65 22.46 -20.91
C LEU A 92 13.82 21.81 -21.63
N ILE A 93 13.70 20.54 -22.05
CA ILE A 93 14.74 19.83 -22.80
C ILE A 93 15.07 20.55 -24.11
N ALA A 94 14.04 20.92 -24.87
CA ALA A 94 14.18 21.57 -26.17
C ALA A 94 14.88 22.93 -26.05
N ARG A 95 14.62 23.67 -24.98
CA ARG A 95 15.14 25.04 -24.77
C ARG A 95 16.32 25.10 -23.80
N TRP A 96 16.83 23.96 -23.33
CA TRP A 96 17.80 23.90 -22.24
C TRP A 96 19.05 24.75 -22.48
N SER A 97 19.62 24.75 -23.69
CA SER A 97 20.81 25.55 -24.03
C SER A 97 20.59 27.06 -23.85
N SER A 98 19.36 27.55 -24.00
CA SER A 98 19.00 28.95 -23.74
C SER A 98 18.69 29.19 -22.26
N ILE A 99 17.94 28.28 -21.64
CA ILE A 99 17.50 28.39 -20.24
C ILE A 99 18.70 28.33 -19.30
N SER A 100 19.63 27.40 -19.52
CA SER A 100 20.86 27.24 -18.73
C SER A 100 21.71 28.50 -18.70
N ARG A 101 21.86 29.20 -19.83
CA ARG A 101 22.56 30.49 -19.90
C ARG A 101 21.91 31.57 -19.03
N THR A 102 20.59 31.61 -18.98
CA THR A 102 19.84 32.59 -18.16
C THR A 102 19.80 32.23 -16.67
N LEU A 103 19.83 30.94 -16.35
CA LEU A 103 19.85 30.43 -14.97
C LEU A 103 21.24 30.50 -14.33
N ASN A 104 22.30 30.38 -15.14
CA ASN A 104 23.68 30.40 -14.67
C ASN A 104 24.14 31.82 -14.32
N GLN A 105 23.60 32.34 -13.21
CA GLN A 105 23.92 33.66 -12.66
C GLN A 105 25.13 33.63 -11.71
N GLY A 106 25.92 32.55 -11.73
CA GLY A 106 27.18 32.41 -10.98
C GLY A 106 27.11 31.51 -9.74
N ALA A 107 25.94 31.25 -9.16
CA ALA A 107 25.79 30.33 -8.02
C ALA A 107 25.46 28.88 -8.41
N GLY A 108 25.55 28.55 -9.70
CA GLY A 108 24.90 27.39 -10.30
C GLY A 108 23.38 27.60 -10.37
N GLY A 109 22.62 26.50 -10.44
CA GLY A 109 21.17 26.54 -10.32
C GLY A 109 20.62 25.47 -9.40
N TRP A 110 19.33 25.63 -9.11
CA TRP A 110 18.56 24.71 -8.30
C TRP A 110 17.31 24.24 -9.06
N MET A 111 16.82 23.08 -8.67
CA MET A 111 15.57 22.54 -9.18
C MET A 111 14.79 21.85 -8.07
N ARG A 112 13.47 21.78 -8.22
CA ARG A 112 12.65 20.89 -7.40
C ARG A 112 12.73 19.49 -8.00
N MET A 113 13.15 18.52 -7.20
CA MET A 113 13.24 17.12 -7.67
C MET A 113 11.86 16.54 -7.92
N ASN A 114 10.85 17.00 -7.19
CA ASN A 114 9.48 16.58 -7.40
C ASN A 114 8.81 17.47 -8.44
N PRO A 115 8.05 16.90 -9.39
CA PRO A 115 7.30 17.69 -10.35
C PRO A 115 6.27 18.55 -9.61
N VAL A 116 6.07 19.76 -10.10
CA VAL A 116 5.11 20.72 -9.55
C VAL A 116 3.80 20.65 -10.32
N LYS A 117 2.72 21.16 -9.73
CA LYS A 117 1.44 21.31 -10.40
C LYS A 117 1.55 22.35 -11.51
N SER A 118 0.81 22.11 -12.60
CA SER A 118 0.55 23.13 -13.61
C SER A 118 -0.24 24.29 -13.04
N GLN A 119 -0.22 25.42 -13.74
CA GLN A 119 -1.02 26.58 -13.33
C GLN A 119 -2.53 26.26 -13.27
N ILE A 120 -3.01 25.43 -14.20
CA ILE A 120 -4.41 24.99 -14.26
C ILE A 120 -4.76 24.14 -13.03
N GLU A 121 -3.90 23.20 -12.65
CA GLU A 121 -4.09 22.39 -11.44
C GLU A 121 -4.09 23.24 -10.17
N ILE A 122 -3.21 24.26 -10.08
CA ILE A 122 -3.18 25.18 -8.94
C ILE A 122 -4.48 25.99 -8.86
N GLU A 123 -4.98 26.50 -9.98
CA GLU A 123 -6.23 27.25 -10.04
C GLU A 123 -7.44 26.39 -9.65
N HIS A 124 -7.45 25.13 -10.10
CA HIS A 124 -8.46 24.15 -9.69
C HIS A 124 -8.42 23.93 -8.18
N ASP A 125 -7.25 23.66 -7.60
CA ASP A 125 -7.09 23.45 -6.15
C ASP A 125 -7.53 24.67 -5.33
N ILE A 126 -7.23 25.88 -5.80
CA ILE A 126 -7.70 27.13 -5.17
C ILE A 126 -9.23 27.19 -5.18
N ALA A 127 -9.86 26.88 -6.31
CA ALA A 127 -11.32 26.88 -6.44
C ALA A 127 -11.96 25.83 -5.51
N THR A 128 -11.42 24.60 -5.48
CA THR A 128 -11.89 23.52 -4.61
C THR A 128 -11.73 23.87 -3.13
N ALA A 129 -10.59 24.46 -2.74
CA ALA A 129 -10.37 24.90 -1.36
C ALA A 129 -11.38 25.98 -0.94
N LYS A 130 -11.65 26.97 -1.79
CA LYS A 130 -12.67 28.00 -1.55
C LYS A 130 -14.07 27.40 -1.41
N GLN A 131 -14.44 26.45 -2.27
CA GLN A 131 -15.74 25.76 -2.21
C GLN A 131 -15.93 24.97 -0.90
N ARG A 132 -14.85 24.36 -0.37
CA ARG A 132 -14.86 23.63 0.91
C ARG A 132 -14.76 24.54 2.15
N GLY A 133 -14.67 25.85 1.96
CA GLY A 133 -14.49 26.81 3.06
C GLY A 133 -13.05 26.91 3.61
N ASP A 134 -12.07 26.25 2.98
CA ASP A 134 -10.66 26.30 3.39
C ASP A 134 -9.96 27.52 2.77
N GLN A 135 -10.26 28.70 3.34
CA GLN A 135 -9.66 29.96 2.92
C GLN A 135 -8.14 30.01 3.16
N ALA A 136 -7.63 29.26 4.15
CA ALA A 136 -6.22 29.26 4.50
C ALA A 136 -5.38 28.56 3.41
N THR A 137 -5.82 27.41 2.93
CA THR A 137 -5.13 26.69 1.84
C THR A 137 -5.23 27.44 0.53
N ALA A 138 -6.42 27.99 0.20
CA ALA A 138 -6.60 28.81 -1.00
C ALA A 138 -5.65 30.01 -1.01
N LYS A 139 -5.53 30.72 0.12
CA LYS A 139 -4.60 31.85 0.28
C LYS A 139 -3.14 31.40 0.13
N LYS A 140 -2.75 30.28 0.74
CA LYS A 140 -1.38 29.75 0.63
C LYS A 140 -1.01 29.37 -0.81
N LEU A 141 -1.93 28.80 -1.58
CA LEU A 141 -1.70 28.47 -2.99
C LEU A 141 -1.56 29.74 -3.86
N LEU A 142 -2.34 30.77 -3.57
CA LEU A 142 -2.35 32.01 -4.35
C LEU A 142 -1.17 32.94 -4.04
N GLU A 143 -0.87 33.15 -2.76
CA GLU A 143 0.01 34.23 -2.30
C GLU A 143 1.42 33.77 -1.91
N ALA A 144 1.73 32.47 -2.04
CA ALA A 144 3.04 31.98 -1.67
C ALA A 144 4.15 32.63 -2.51
N LYS A 145 5.11 33.28 -1.81
CA LYS A 145 6.31 33.89 -2.41
C LYS A 145 7.17 32.92 -3.22
N GLY A 146 7.02 31.61 -3.00
CA GLY A 146 7.67 30.57 -3.79
C GLY A 146 6.85 29.29 -3.85
N ILE A 147 7.36 28.28 -4.56
CA ILE A 147 6.76 26.94 -4.60
C ILE A 147 6.85 26.33 -3.19
N THR A 148 5.71 25.86 -2.68
CA THR A 148 5.56 25.18 -1.38
C THR A 148 5.16 23.72 -1.59
N ASP A 149 5.04 22.95 -0.51
CA ASP A 149 4.62 21.54 -0.58
C ASP A 149 3.22 21.37 -1.21
N LEU A 150 2.33 22.36 -1.08
CA LEU A 150 1.00 22.34 -1.71
C LEU A 150 1.04 22.39 -3.25
N HIS A 151 2.15 22.86 -3.81
CA HIS A 151 2.37 22.99 -5.25
C HIS A 151 3.00 21.74 -5.86
N ILE A 152 3.28 20.69 -5.07
CA ILE A 152 3.88 19.46 -5.57
C ILE A 152 2.81 18.58 -6.20
N ALA A 153 3.05 18.14 -7.45
CA ALA A 153 2.15 17.26 -8.19
C ALA A 153 2.38 15.79 -7.82
N ALA A 154 3.64 15.37 -7.69
CA ALA A 154 3.98 14.00 -7.31
C ALA A 154 5.09 13.96 -6.26
N HIS A 155 4.91 13.15 -5.23
CA HIS A 155 5.84 13.02 -4.10
C HIS A 155 6.88 11.92 -4.37
N ARG A 156 7.65 12.08 -5.45
CA ARG A 156 8.53 11.06 -6.04
C ARG A 156 9.84 10.85 -5.29
N PHE A 157 10.49 11.91 -4.87
CA PHE A 157 11.85 11.86 -4.32
C PHE A 157 11.97 12.63 -3.01
N VAL A 158 12.92 12.21 -2.19
CA VAL A 158 13.44 12.99 -1.06
C VAL A 158 14.95 13.21 -1.22
N LEU A 159 15.44 14.36 -0.75
CA LEU A 159 16.85 14.74 -0.84
C LEU A 159 17.61 14.20 0.36
N VAL A 160 18.60 13.36 0.13
CA VAL A 160 19.54 12.90 1.16
C VAL A 160 20.90 13.54 0.88
N GLU A 161 21.36 14.40 1.79
CA GLU A 161 22.68 15.01 1.77
C GLU A 161 23.15 15.29 3.20
N SER A 162 24.44 15.54 3.36
CA SER A 162 25.03 16.02 4.60
C SER A 162 25.81 17.30 4.38
N ASP A 163 25.55 18.30 5.22
CA ASP A 163 26.26 19.59 5.21
C ASP A 163 27.38 19.63 6.29
N VAL A 164 27.48 18.58 7.11
CA VAL A 164 28.41 18.44 8.25
C VAL A 164 29.52 17.42 8.02
N LEU A 165 29.27 16.38 7.21
CA LEU A 165 30.27 15.37 6.92
C LEU A 165 31.40 15.91 6.03
N PRO A 166 32.66 15.48 6.27
CA PRO A 166 33.76 15.66 5.31
C PRO A 166 33.39 15.14 3.91
N VAL A 167 33.77 15.89 2.87
CA VAL A 167 33.37 15.63 1.47
C VAL A 167 33.80 14.24 0.99
N ASP A 168 34.98 13.80 1.42
CA ASP A 168 35.58 12.51 1.15
C ASP A 168 34.78 11.33 1.73
N LEU A 169 33.95 11.55 2.75
CA LEU A 169 33.08 10.52 3.33
C LEU A 169 31.67 10.52 2.76
N GLN A 170 31.23 11.60 2.11
CA GLN A 170 29.87 11.71 1.61
C GLN A 170 29.60 10.75 0.46
N LEU A 171 30.48 10.68 -0.54
CA LEU A 171 30.28 9.83 -1.72
C LEU A 171 30.34 8.34 -1.35
N PRO A 172 31.34 7.84 -0.59
CA PRO A 172 31.35 6.45 -0.12
C PRO A 172 30.12 6.10 0.73
N LEU A 173 29.65 7.02 1.59
CA LEU A 173 28.42 6.80 2.35
C LEU A 173 27.21 6.62 1.43
N LEU A 174 27.04 7.50 0.44
CA LEU A 174 25.94 7.38 -0.51
C LEU A 174 26.06 6.10 -1.34
N SER A 175 27.28 5.68 -1.72
CA SER A 175 27.53 4.39 -2.38
C SER A 175 27.06 3.22 -1.51
N ALA A 176 27.47 3.18 -0.23
CA ALA A 176 27.02 2.18 0.73
C ALA A 176 25.49 2.16 0.87
N LEU A 177 24.84 3.32 0.83
CA LEU A 177 23.39 3.43 0.92
C LEU A 177 22.64 2.99 -0.34
N ILE A 178 23.26 2.95 -1.54
CA ILE A 178 22.63 2.40 -2.76
C ILE A 178 22.24 0.94 -2.54
N GLU A 179 22.99 0.21 -1.73
CA GLU A 179 22.73 -1.20 -1.45
C GLU A 179 21.46 -1.44 -0.61
N LEU A 180 20.90 -0.41 0.01
CA LEU A 180 19.72 -0.50 0.89
C LEU A 180 18.59 0.42 0.44
N LEU A 181 18.93 1.62 -0.03
CA LEU A 181 17.99 2.66 -0.42
C LEU A 181 17.86 2.74 -1.94
N PRO A 182 16.65 2.97 -2.45
CA PRO A 182 16.41 3.12 -3.89
C PRO A 182 16.85 4.51 -4.38
N ILE A 183 18.15 4.75 -4.42
CA ILE A 183 18.73 6.00 -4.91
C ILE A 183 18.57 6.04 -6.44
N SER A 184 17.92 7.09 -6.94
CA SER A 184 17.70 7.29 -8.38
C SER A 184 18.73 8.19 -9.04
N ALA A 185 19.28 9.16 -8.30
CA ALA A 185 20.33 10.03 -8.80
C ALA A 185 21.26 10.48 -7.68
N ILE A 186 22.54 10.72 -8.02
CA ILE A 186 23.47 11.44 -7.15
C ILE A 186 24.03 12.62 -7.94
N VAL A 187 23.95 13.82 -7.35
CA VAL A 187 24.40 15.07 -7.98
C VAL A 187 25.49 15.73 -7.13
N TRP A 188 26.62 16.05 -7.75
CA TRP A 188 27.64 16.90 -7.14
C TRP A 188 27.22 18.37 -7.19
N SER A 189 27.28 19.05 -6.05
CA SER A 189 26.84 20.43 -5.91
C SER A 189 27.76 21.50 -6.53
N GLY A 190 28.93 21.11 -7.05
CA GLY A 190 29.96 22.03 -7.53
C GLY A 190 30.79 22.68 -6.42
N ARG A 191 30.66 22.25 -5.15
CA ARG A 191 31.48 22.81 -4.05
C ARG A 191 31.84 21.82 -2.95
N ARG A 192 30.86 21.25 -2.25
CA ARG A 192 31.11 20.54 -0.97
C ARG A 192 30.05 19.52 -0.55
N SER A 193 29.12 19.21 -1.43
CA SER A 193 27.97 18.34 -1.11
C SER A 193 27.66 17.43 -2.29
N TYR A 194 27.49 16.15 -2.01
CA TYR A 194 26.80 15.19 -2.88
C TYR A 194 25.34 15.05 -2.42
N GLN A 195 24.44 15.06 -3.40
CA GLN A 195 23.00 15.09 -3.20
C GLN A 195 22.38 13.84 -3.81
N ALA A 196 21.95 12.90 -2.96
CA ALA A 196 21.23 11.71 -3.39
C ALA A 196 19.71 11.98 -3.44
N TRP A 197 19.08 11.50 -4.51
CA TRP A 197 17.63 11.54 -4.69
C TRP A 197 17.10 10.14 -4.42
N VAL A 198 16.52 9.94 -3.24
CA VAL A 198 15.95 8.65 -2.86
C VAL A 198 14.51 8.58 -3.35
N LEU A 199 14.17 7.50 -4.04
CA LEU A 199 12.82 7.22 -4.53
C LEU A 199 11.88 6.91 -3.37
N VAL A 200 10.76 7.63 -3.32
CA VAL A 200 9.68 7.49 -2.33
C VAL A 200 8.36 7.24 -3.04
N SER A 201 8.04 8.11 -4.01
CA SER A 201 6.80 8.07 -4.80
C SER A 201 5.51 7.93 -4.01
N ALA A 202 5.43 8.56 -2.85
CA ALA A 202 4.24 8.51 -2.03
C ALA A 202 2.98 8.99 -2.79
N ARG A 203 1.85 8.36 -2.49
CA ARG A 203 0.53 8.68 -3.06
C ARG A 203 0.03 10.07 -2.72
N GLY A 204 0.57 10.69 -1.68
CA GLY A 204 0.17 12.00 -1.20
C GLY A 204 1.07 12.51 -0.08
N ALA A 205 0.82 13.75 0.33
CA ALA A 205 1.66 14.48 1.27
C ALA A 205 1.80 13.78 2.64
N ASP A 206 0.72 13.18 3.16
CA ASP A 206 0.74 12.53 4.47
C ASP A 206 1.58 11.25 4.47
N THR A 207 1.44 10.43 3.43
CA THR A 207 2.26 9.21 3.26
C THR A 207 3.71 9.58 3.05
N TYR A 208 3.99 10.61 2.23
CA TYR A 208 5.34 11.12 2.04
C TYR A 208 5.96 11.53 3.38
N LYS A 209 5.24 12.34 4.17
CA LYS A 209 5.71 12.83 5.46
C LYS A 209 6.02 11.68 6.42
N ARG A 210 5.12 10.69 6.56
CA ARG A 210 5.35 9.52 7.43
C ARG A 210 6.58 8.71 7.00
N PHE A 211 6.70 8.43 5.70
CA PHE A 211 7.82 7.68 5.15
C PHE A 211 9.15 8.41 5.40
N VAL A 212 9.21 9.69 5.01
CA VAL A 212 10.41 10.51 5.13
C VAL A 212 10.81 10.73 6.59
N SER A 213 9.86 10.94 7.50
CA SER A 213 10.17 11.05 8.92
C SER A 213 10.81 9.78 9.49
N ARG A 214 10.32 8.58 9.13
CA ARG A 214 10.97 7.31 9.53
C ARG A 214 12.36 7.16 8.92
N LEU A 215 12.50 7.47 7.64
CA LEU A 215 13.79 7.36 6.94
C LEU A 215 14.84 8.26 7.62
N PHE A 216 14.50 9.52 7.85
CA PHE A 216 15.45 10.49 8.41
C PHE A 216 15.80 10.20 9.87
N ALA A 217 14.88 9.66 10.67
CA ALA A 217 15.19 9.22 12.02
C ALA A 217 16.26 8.11 12.06
N LEU A 218 16.30 7.23 11.06
CA LEU A 218 17.32 6.19 10.93
C LEU A 218 18.65 6.73 10.36
N LEU A 219 18.58 7.75 9.49
CA LEU A 219 19.76 8.33 8.85
C LEU A 219 20.41 9.47 9.66
N GLU A 220 19.74 10.00 10.69
CA GLU A 220 20.24 11.08 11.55
C GLU A 220 21.63 10.77 12.16
N PRO A 221 21.90 9.56 12.71
CA PRO A 221 23.22 9.24 13.26
C PRO A 221 24.35 9.35 12.22
N LEU A 222 24.03 9.19 10.93
CA LEU A 222 24.99 9.28 9.84
C LEU A 222 25.26 10.73 9.40
N GLY A 223 24.68 11.73 10.05
CA GLY A 223 24.92 13.14 9.73
C GLY A 223 24.08 13.67 8.56
N ILE A 224 23.01 12.98 8.16
CA ILE A 224 22.09 13.45 7.13
C ILE A 224 21.26 14.63 7.66
N ASP A 225 21.12 15.70 6.87
CA ASP A 225 20.46 16.94 7.29
C ASP A 225 18.94 16.74 7.51
N PRO A 226 18.41 16.83 8.75
CA PRO A 226 17.00 16.61 9.06
C PRO A 226 16.05 17.65 8.44
N HIS A 227 16.57 18.75 7.89
CA HIS A 227 15.76 19.79 7.25
C HIS A 227 15.38 19.47 5.80
N ASN A 228 15.91 18.39 5.21
CA ASN A 228 15.64 18.00 3.83
C ASN A 228 14.38 17.10 3.67
N THR A 229 13.44 17.21 4.60
CA THR A 229 12.28 16.31 4.70
C THR A 229 11.04 16.77 3.92
N ASN A 230 11.01 18.01 3.42
CA ASN A 230 9.83 18.53 2.73
C ASN A 230 9.85 18.17 1.22
N PRO A 231 8.71 17.80 0.60
CA PRO A 231 8.67 17.35 -0.80
C PRO A 231 9.02 18.45 -1.80
N SER A 232 8.89 19.71 -1.38
CA SER A 232 9.29 20.84 -2.18
C SER A 232 10.76 21.24 -1.95
N ARG A 233 11.64 20.36 -1.44
CA ARG A 233 13.05 20.71 -1.27
C ARG A 233 13.74 21.01 -2.61
N LEU A 234 14.63 22.01 -2.62
CA LEU A 234 15.48 22.33 -3.76
C LEU A 234 16.73 21.45 -3.73
N ALA A 235 17.03 20.81 -4.86
CA ALA A 235 18.31 20.17 -5.15
C ALA A 235 19.09 20.98 -6.18
N ARG A 236 20.37 20.65 -6.40
CA ARG A 236 21.18 21.25 -7.46
C ARG A 236 20.78 20.70 -8.82
N ALA A 237 20.75 21.58 -9.81
CA ALA A 237 20.51 21.20 -11.20
C ALA A 237 21.86 20.88 -11.87
N PRO A 238 22.06 19.66 -12.41
CA PRO A 238 23.30 19.31 -13.10
C PRO A 238 23.48 20.10 -14.40
N GLY A 239 24.72 20.23 -14.86
CA GLY A 239 25.09 20.94 -16.08
C GLY A 239 25.28 22.46 -15.94
N LEU A 240 25.08 23.04 -14.75
CA LEU A 240 25.28 24.48 -14.52
C LEU A 240 26.60 24.75 -13.77
N ASP A 241 27.34 25.76 -14.21
CA ASP A 241 28.62 26.13 -13.59
C ASP A 241 28.41 27.04 -12.37
N ARG A 242 29.23 26.86 -11.35
CA ARG A 242 29.32 27.76 -10.21
C ARG A 242 30.57 28.63 -10.32
N LYS A 243 30.39 29.92 -10.58
CA LYS A 243 31.47 30.90 -10.81
C LYS A 243 31.78 31.79 -9.59
N LEU A 244 31.03 31.64 -8.50
CA LEU A 244 31.21 32.41 -7.28
C LEU A 244 32.34 31.86 -6.39
N ASP A 245 33.12 32.78 -5.82
CA ASP A 245 34.18 32.64 -4.78
C ASP A 245 35.62 33.02 -5.22
N GLY A 246 35.86 33.59 -6.41
CA GLY A 246 37.22 34.02 -6.84
C GLY A 246 38.24 32.87 -7.01
N ARG A 247 37.73 31.62 -6.98
CA ARG A 247 38.44 30.35 -7.11
C ARG A 247 38.24 29.80 -8.54
N PRO A 248 38.99 28.76 -8.98
CA PRO A 248 39.02 28.31 -10.37
C PRO A 248 37.64 28.11 -11.01
N LEU A 249 37.57 28.40 -12.32
CA LEU A 249 36.36 28.47 -13.15
C LEU A 249 35.57 27.16 -13.29
N ASP A 250 36.14 26.02 -12.89
CA ASP A 250 35.55 24.70 -13.11
C ASP A 250 34.93 24.12 -11.83
N ARG A 251 33.75 24.62 -11.49
CA ARG A 251 32.91 24.13 -10.39
C ARG A 251 31.52 23.77 -10.89
N ARG A 252 31.50 22.88 -11.88
CA ARG A 252 30.27 22.39 -12.48
C ARG A 252 29.46 21.55 -11.50
N GLN A 253 28.14 21.77 -11.50
CA GLN A 253 27.19 20.85 -10.89
C GLN A 253 27.07 19.64 -11.81
N ARG A 254 27.37 18.44 -11.30
CA ARG A 254 27.51 17.24 -12.15
C ARG A 254 26.55 16.15 -11.73
N LEU A 255 25.91 15.50 -12.68
CA LEU A 255 25.27 14.22 -12.46
C LEU A 255 26.37 13.16 -12.30
N ILE A 256 26.35 12.40 -11.21
CA ILE A 256 27.37 11.39 -10.88
C ILE A 256 26.81 9.98 -11.09
N TYR A 257 25.58 9.76 -10.62
CA TYR A 257 24.90 8.48 -10.72
C TYR A 257 23.47 8.67 -11.21
N LEU A 258 23.00 7.76 -12.08
CA LEU A 258 21.61 7.74 -12.55
C LEU A 258 21.08 6.31 -12.69
N ASN A 259 20.02 6.02 -11.95
CA ASN A 259 19.23 4.81 -12.05
C ASN A 259 17.73 5.18 -12.03
N PRO A 260 17.03 5.16 -13.16
CA PRO A 260 15.62 5.58 -13.22
C PRO A 260 14.65 4.57 -12.59
N ALA A 261 15.09 3.33 -12.38
CA ALA A 261 14.29 2.26 -11.81
C ALA A 261 15.14 1.49 -10.78
N PRO A 262 15.57 2.15 -9.69
CA PRO A 262 16.37 1.49 -8.67
C PRO A 262 15.58 0.34 -8.06
N VAL A 263 16.23 -0.81 -7.93
CA VAL A 263 15.60 -2.01 -7.36
C VAL A 263 15.29 -1.73 -5.89
N VAL A 264 14.00 -1.76 -5.56
CA VAL A 264 13.53 -1.70 -4.18
C VAL A 264 13.80 -3.06 -3.55
N LYS A 265 14.95 -3.20 -2.90
CA LYS A 265 15.38 -4.49 -2.32
C LYS A 265 14.50 -4.95 -1.16
N PHE A 266 13.84 -4.02 -0.49
CA PHE A 266 12.97 -4.27 0.65
C PHE A 266 11.63 -3.54 0.46
N PRO A 267 10.47 -4.20 0.65
CA PRO A 267 9.17 -3.55 0.77
C PRO A 267 9.18 -2.38 1.79
N ALA A 268 8.36 -1.35 1.62
CA ALA A 268 8.40 -0.15 2.48
C ALA A 268 8.19 -0.44 3.98
N ASP A 269 7.43 -1.48 4.32
CA ASP A 269 7.24 -1.98 5.69
C ASP A 269 8.49 -2.67 6.25
N GLN A 270 9.31 -3.29 5.40
CA GLN A 270 10.55 -3.99 5.77
C GLN A 270 11.82 -3.15 5.60
N LEU A 271 11.79 -2.11 4.74
CA LEU A 271 12.94 -1.26 4.43
C LEU A 271 13.52 -0.62 5.70
N PHE A 272 12.65 -0.11 6.55
CA PHE A 272 13.07 0.53 7.79
C PHE A 272 13.69 -0.47 8.77
N ASP A 273 13.17 -1.69 8.81
CA ASP A 273 13.74 -2.75 9.66
C ASP A 273 15.06 -3.24 9.12
N ALA A 274 15.18 -3.44 7.80
CA ALA A 274 16.43 -3.80 7.14
C ALA A 274 17.50 -2.72 7.35
N LEU A 275 17.15 -1.44 7.18
CA LEU A 275 18.07 -0.32 7.44
C LEU A 275 18.46 -0.27 8.92
N ARG A 276 17.51 -0.49 9.85
CA ARG A 276 17.80 -0.51 11.28
C ARG A 276 18.73 -1.67 11.65
N ILE A 277 18.47 -2.87 11.16
CA ILE A 277 19.31 -4.07 11.39
C ILE A 277 20.71 -3.81 10.85
N PHE A 278 20.82 -3.33 9.61
CA PHE A 278 22.10 -2.96 9.01
C PHE A 278 22.88 -1.96 9.87
N LEU A 279 22.24 -0.88 10.34
CA LEU A 279 22.92 0.12 11.16
C LEU A 279 23.41 -0.49 12.48
N VAL A 280 22.62 -1.35 13.11
CA VAL A 280 23.02 -2.06 14.33
C VAL A 280 24.19 -3.00 14.07
N ASP A 281 24.17 -3.78 12.98
CA ASP A 281 25.24 -4.69 12.59
C ASP A 281 26.53 -3.95 12.26
N ALA A 282 26.42 -2.76 11.64
CA ALA A 282 27.52 -1.84 11.44
C ALA A 282 27.96 -1.12 12.74
N GLY A 283 27.40 -1.44 13.90
CA GLY A 283 27.77 -0.86 15.19
C GLY A 283 27.35 0.61 15.37
N VAL A 284 26.35 1.07 14.62
CA VAL A 284 25.72 2.38 14.76
C VAL A 284 24.48 2.26 15.65
N ALA A 285 24.36 3.11 16.66
CA ALA A 285 23.17 3.14 17.51
C ALA A 285 21.96 3.61 16.69
N ALA A 286 21.03 2.71 16.38
CA ALA A 286 19.81 3.04 15.65
C ALA A 286 18.67 3.43 16.61
N ALA A 287 17.96 4.52 16.32
CA ALA A 287 16.81 4.97 17.11
C ALA A 287 15.66 3.93 17.09
N SER A 288 14.93 3.80 18.20
CA SER A 288 13.71 2.99 18.26
C SER A 288 12.58 3.70 17.51
N VAL A 289 12.12 3.12 16.40
CA VAL A 289 10.99 3.64 15.62
C VAL A 289 9.74 2.85 15.97
N THR A 290 8.78 3.47 16.65
CA THR A 290 7.47 2.87 16.97
C THR A 290 6.66 2.68 15.67
N THR A 291 6.31 1.45 15.34
CA THR A 291 5.51 1.09 14.16
C THR A 291 4.05 1.52 14.33
N GLY A 292 3.63 2.58 13.64
CA GLY A 292 2.22 2.96 13.50
C GLY A 292 1.60 2.33 12.25
N THR A 293 0.49 1.61 12.41
CA THR A 293 -0.23 0.82 11.41
C THR A 293 -1.07 1.66 10.42
N GLY A 294 -0.92 1.33 9.12
CA GLY A 294 -1.98 1.20 8.09
C GLY A 294 -2.72 2.44 7.55
N VAL A 295 -2.67 2.68 6.22
CA VAL A 295 -3.79 3.27 5.41
C VAL A 295 -3.71 2.80 3.94
N THR A 296 -4.90 2.57 3.35
CA THR A 296 -5.25 1.98 2.05
C THR A 296 -5.11 2.89 0.79
N PRO A 297 -4.96 2.31 -0.42
CA PRO A 297 -5.06 2.96 -1.74
C PRO A 297 -6.45 3.40 -2.26
N GLU A 298 -6.57 4.62 -2.78
CA GLU A 298 -7.53 5.01 -3.82
C GLU A 298 -6.82 5.27 -5.18
N PRO A 299 -7.54 5.37 -6.31
CA PRO A 299 -6.97 5.41 -7.66
C PRO A 299 -7.09 6.79 -8.33
N SER A 300 -6.17 7.09 -9.24
CA SER A 300 -6.55 7.58 -10.57
C SER A 300 -5.35 7.68 -11.50
N VAL A 301 -5.69 7.69 -12.77
CA VAL A 301 -4.91 7.49 -13.99
C VAL A 301 -4.08 8.72 -14.35
N THR A 302 -2.83 8.53 -14.79
CA THR A 302 -2.26 9.20 -15.97
C THR A 302 -1.00 8.48 -16.43
N SER A 303 -0.97 8.12 -17.70
CA SER A 303 0.14 7.44 -18.38
C SER A 303 1.30 8.41 -18.67
N GLY A 304 2.43 8.18 -17.99
CA GLY A 304 3.77 8.71 -18.22
C GLY A 304 4.81 7.62 -17.92
N PRO A 305 6.10 7.79 -18.26
CA PRO A 305 7.10 6.74 -18.12
C PRO A 305 7.19 6.30 -16.66
N SER A 306 7.06 4.98 -16.47
CA SER A 306 6.99 4.30 -15.19
C SER A 306 8.26 4.56 -14.37
N VAL A 307 8.16 5.49 -13.40
CA VAL A 307 9.06 5.51 -12.24
C VAL A 307 8.26 4.90 -11.11
N THR A 308 8.62 3.66 -10.78
CA THR A 308 7.93 2.79 -9.83
C THR A 308 7.79 3.50 -8.50
N CYS A 309 6.62 3.39 -7.91
CA CYS A 309 6.38 3.99 -6.62
C CYS A 309 6.82 3.04 -5.50
N LEU A 310 7.43 3.53 -4.42
CA LEU A 310 7.80 2.66 -3.29
C LEU A 310 6.56 1.97 -2.68
N ASP A 311 5.37 2.55 -2.92
CA ASP A 311 4.04 2.02 -2.60
C ASP A 311 3.22 1.51 -3.82
N GLN A 312 3.75 1.48 -5.05
CA GLN A 312 3.05 0.87 -6.20
C GLN A 312 4.00 0.09 -7.13
N ALA A 313 3.78 -1.22 -7.05
CA ALA A 313 3.72 -2.17 -8.15
C ALA A 313 5.08 -2.61 -8.75
N LEU A 314 5.59 -3.72 -8.21
CA LEU A 314 5.75 -4.93 -9.02
C LEU A 314 4.70 -4.88 -10.14
N GLU A 315 5.07 -5.08 -11.42
CA GLU A 315 4.09 -5.54 -12.39
C GLU A 315 3.28 -6.61 -11.66
N LYS A 316 2.02 -6.28 -11.31
CA LYS A 316 1.20 -7.26 -10.64
C LYS A 316 1.11 -8.37 -11.68
N PRO A 317 1.66 -9.56 -11.41
CA PRO A 317 1.49 -10.64 -12.36
C PRO A 317 0.00 -10.69 -12.65
N SER A 318 -0.34 -10.82 -13.94
CA SER A 318 -1.72 -11.08 -14.33
C SER A 318 -2.26 -12.18 -13.43
N PHE A 319 -3.50 -12.05 -12.99
CA PHE A 319 -4.11 -13.10 -12.20
C PHE A 319 -3.92 -14.43 -12.97
N PRO A 320 -3.37 -15.48 -12.33
CA PRO A 320 -2.90 -16.67 -13.03
C PRO A 320 -4.09 -17.59 -13.38
N THR A 321 -4.95 -17.10 -14.27
CA THR A 321 -6.19 -17.78 -14.68
C THR A 321 -5.90 -19.14 -15.30
N GLU A 322 -4.73 -19.32 -15.92
CA GLU A 322 -4.24 -20.58 -16.46
C GLU A 322 -4.00 -21.68 -15.42
N VAL A 323 -3.86 -21.34 -14.13
CA VAL A 323 -3.69 -22.31 -13.04
C VAL A 323 -5.04 -22.84 -12.52
N LEU A 324 -6.15 -22.15 -12.83
CA LEU A 324 -7.48 -22.64 -12.49
C LEU A 324 -7.84 -23.89 -13.31
N PRO A 325 -8.72 -24.77 -12.79
CA PRO A 325 -9.31 -25.83 -13.60
C PRO A 325 -9.88 -25.25 -14.90
N HIS A 326 -9.63 -25.90 -16.03
CA HIS A 326 -9.91 -25.35 -17.37
C HIS A 326 -11.31 -24.74 -17.53
N VAL A 327 -12.36 -25.42 -17.03
CA VAL A 327 -13.74 -24.89 -17.04
C VAL A 327 -13.86 -23.56 -16.30
N MET A 328 -13.22 -23.45 -15.13
CA MET A 328 -13.26 -22.24 -14.32
C MET A 328 -12.41 -21.12 -14.94
N ALA A 329 -11.26 -21.47 -15.53
CA ALA A 329 -10.45 -20.52 -16.28
C ALA A 329 -11.24 -19.89 -17.44
N ASP A 330 -12.01 -20.70 -18.18
CA ASP A 330 -12.85 -20.23 -19.28
C ASP A 330 -14.00 -19.35 -18.80
N ILE A 331 -14.65 -19.69 -17.68
CA ILE A 331 -15.66 -18.85 -17.03
C ILE A 331 -15.05 -17.49 -16.65
N VAL A 332 -13.91 -17.48 -15.96
CA VAL A 332 -13.24 -16.24 -15.51
C VAL A 332 -12.89 -15.34 -16.71
N ARG A 333 -12.30 -15.91 -17.78
CA ARG A 333 -11.99 -15.16 -19.01
C ARG A 333 -13.23 -14.63 -19.69
N ALA A 334 -14.29 -15.44 -19.79
CA ALA A 334 -15.54 -15.03 -20.41
C ALA A 334 -16.21 -13.89 -19.64
N VAL A 335 -16.29 -14.00 -18.31
CA VAL A 335 -16.87 -12.97 -17.44
C VAL A 335 -16.04 -11.69 -17.51
N ALA A 336 -14.72 -11.77 -17.36
CA ALA A 336 -13.82 -10.61 -17.47
C ALA A 336 -13.97 -9.89 -18.81
N ARG A 337 -14.06 -10.66 -19.91
CA ARG A 337 -14.24 -10.13 -21.27
C ARG A 337 -15.58 -9.41 -21.45
N VAL A 338 -16.68 -10.01 -20.98
CA VAL A 338 -18.04 -9.46 -21.14
C VAL A 338 -18.26 -8.24 -20.24
N THR A 339 -17.86 -8.34 -18.97
CA THR A 339 -18.05 -7.29 -17.97
C THR A 339 -17.01 -6.17 -18.08
N ARG A 340 -15.99 -6.35 -18.94
CA ARG A 340 -14.87 -5.43 -19.13
C ARG A 340 -14.11 -5.15 -17.82
N THR A 341 -13.95 -6.19 -17.01
CA THR A 341 -13.28 -6.16 -15.71
C THR A 341 -12.00 -7.00 -15.68
N PRO A 342 -11.08 -6.78 -14.73
CA PRO A 342 -9.91 -7.64 -14.58
C PRO A 342 -10.28 -9.08 -14.21
N GLU A 343 -9.58 -10.07 -14.78
CA GLU A 343 -9.75 -11.50 -14.46
C GLU A 343 -9.63 -11.81 -12.97
N ALA A 344 -8.84 -11.01 -12.23
CA ALA A 344 -8.71 -11.14 -10.78
C ALA A 344 -10.04 -11.01 -10.02
N LEU A 345 -10.99 -10.19 -10.50
CA LEU A 345 -12.28 -10.01 -9.82
C LEU A 345 -13.14 -11.27 -9.92
N ALA A 346 -13.34 -11.78 -11.14
CA ALA A 346 -14.04 -13.03 -11.37
C ALA A 346 -13.28 -14.23 -10.77
N GLY A 347 -11.94 -14.20 -10.84
CA GLY A 347 -11.06 -15.24 -10.30
C GLY A 347 -11.12 -15.38 -8.79
N CYS A 348 -11.20 -14.27 -8.04
CA CYS A 348 -11.42 -14.30 -6.60
C CYS A 348 -12.76 -14.96 -6.24
N THR A 349 -13.84 -14.60 -6.95
CA THR A 349 -15.15 -15.23 -6.75
C THR A 349 -15.12 -16.71 -7.12
N ALA A 350 -14.44 -17.08 -8.22
CA ALA A 350 -14.26 -18.47 -8.63
C ALA A 350 -13.57 -19.31 -7.55
N LEU A 351 -12.51 -18.80 -6.93
CA LEU A 351 -11.83 -19.47 -5.81
C LEU A 351 -12.79 -19.65 -4.60
N GLY A 352 -13.59 -18.63 -4.29
CA GLY A 352 -14.61 -18.69 -3.24
C GLY A 352 -15.69 -19.75 -3.52
N VAL A 353 -16.22 -19.79 -4.75
CA VAL A 353 -17.20 -20.78 -5.19
C VAL A 353 -16.64 -22.20 -5.13
N MET A 354 -15.39 -22.40 -5.57
CA MET A 354 -14.72 -23.71 -5.47
C MET A 354 -14.49 -24.12 -4.00
N SER A 355 -14.07 -23.20 -3.14
CA SER A 355 -13.97 -23.43 -1.69
C SER A 355 -15.31 -23.85 -1.09
N ALA A 356 -16.40 -23.17 -1.45
CA ALA A 356 -17.75 -23.51 -0.99
C ALA A 356 -18.21 -24.89 -1.48
N ALA A 357 -17.93 -25.23 -2.75
CA ALA A 357 -18.26 -26.53 -3.32
C ALA A 357 -17.50 -27.69 -2.66
N VAL A 358 -16.24 -27.47 -2.27
CA VAL A 358 -15.44 -28.46 -1.51
C VAL A 358 -15.96 -28.62 -0.08
N GLY A 359 -16.30 -27.50 0.56
CA GLY A 359 -16.81 -27.46 1.93
C GLY A 359 -15.86 -28.11 2.94
N GLN A 360 -16.42 -28.73 3.98
CA GLN A 360 -15.64 -29.36 5.06
C GLN A 360 -14.93 -30.67 4.68
N ARG A 361 -15.08 -31.17 3.44
CA ARG A 361 -14.63 -32.51 3.05
C ARG A 361 -13.13 -32.59 2.76
N LEU A 362 -12.50 -31.49 2.36
CA LEU A 362 -11.06 -31.45 2.15
C LEU A 362 -10.32 -31.16 3.46
N VAL A 363 -9.51 -32.12 3.87
CA VAL A 363 -8.72 -32.08 5.10
C VAL A 363 -7.32 -32.58 4.78
N VAL A 364 -6.31 -31.72 4.94
CA VAL A 364 -4.92 -31.99 4.58
C VAL A 364 -4.07 -31.93 5.84
N ARG A 365 -3.20 -32.92 6.07
CA ARG A 365 -2.20 -32.86 7.13
C ARG A 365 -1.00 -32.05 6.63
N SER A 366 -0.87 -30.82 7.11
CA SER A 366 0.22 -29.91 6.70
C SER A 366 1.49 -30.06 7.53
N LEU A 367 1.38 -30.51 8.79
CA LEU A 367 2.49 -30.88 9.70
C LEU A 367 2.07 -32.09 10.55
N PRO A 368 2.99 -32.78 11.27
CA PRO A 368 2.67 -33.95 12.08
C PRO A 368 1.42 -33.80 12.96
N ASP A 369 1.28 -32.64 13.61
CA ASP A 369 0.18 -32.31 14.53
C ASP A 369 -0.73 -31.17 14.00
N ARG A 370 -0.65 -30.85 12.70
CA ARG A 370 -1.48 -29.80 12.09
C ARG A 370 -2.30 -30.34 10.95
N VAL A 371 -3.61 -30.11 11.06
CA VAL A 371 -4.58 -30.34 10.01
C VAL A 371 -5.04 -28.99 9.46
N THR A 372 -5.18 -28.90 8.14
CA THR A 372 -5.62 -27.72 7.42
C THR A 372 -6.80 -28.08 6.54
N ARG A 373 -7.82 -27.24 6.52
CA ARG A 373 -9.05 -27.44 5.75
C ARG A 373 -8.99 -26.66 4.44
N GLY A 374 -9.85 -27.02 3.50
CA GLY A 374 -9.93 -26.38 2.19
C GLY A 374 -10.66 -25.03 2.14
N ASN A 375 -10.97 -24.41 3.28
CA ASN A 375 -11.72 -23.15 3.32
C ASN A 375 -10.82 -21.95 3.01
N LEU A 376 -11.31 -21.09 2.13
CA LEU A 376 -10.63 -19.86 1.72
C LEU A 376 -11.38 -18.64 2.24
N PHE A 377 -10.63 -17.64 2.69
CA PHE A 377 -11.14 -16.30 3.02
C PHE A 377 -10.56 -15.32 2.01
N ILE A 378 -11.43 -14.73 1.19
CA ILE A 378 -11.01 -13.93 0.04
C ILE A 378 -11.69 -12.58 0.12
N LEU A 379 -10.88 -11.52 0.11
CA LEU A 379 -11.35 -10.14 0.00
C LEU A 379 -10.83 -9.54 -1.31
N ALA A 380 -11.71 -9.45 -2.30
CA ALA A 380 -11.38 -8.79 -3.57
C ALA A 380 -11.54 -7.27 -3.41
N SER A 381 -10.42 -6.55 -3.38
CA SER A 381 -10.44 -5.09 -3.36
C SER A 381 -10.30 -4.52 -4.76
N ALA A 382 -11.30 -3.73 -5.16
CA ALA A 382 -11.22 -2.90 -6.34
C ALA A 382 -11.99 -1.59 -6.13
N LEU A 383 -11.63 -0.61 -6.95
CA LEU A 383 -12.10 0.75 -6.89
C LEU A 383 -13.62 0.81 -7.09
N SER A 384 -14.27 1.87 -6.61
CA SER A 384 -15.67 2.08 -6.94
C SER A 384 -15.86 2.20 -8.46
N GLY A 385 -16.94 1.65 -8.99
CA GLY A 385 -17.21 1.65 -10.44
C GLY A 385 -16.40 0.67 -11.30
N THR A 386 -15.57 -0.21 -10.71
CA THR A 386 -14.78 -1.21 -11.46
C THR A 386 -15.58 -2.45 -11.91
N GLY A 387 -16.88 -2.51 -11.63
CA GLY A 387 -17.72 -3.66 -11.97
C GLY A 387 -17.55 -4.86 -11.03
N LYS A 388 -17.22 -4.65 -9.73
CA LYS A 388 -17.08 -5.73 -8.73
C LYS A 388 -18.27 -6.69 -8.73
N THR A 389 -19.48 -6.15 -8.62
CA THR A 389 -20.73 -6.93 -8.65
C THR A 389 -20.93 -7.60 -10.00
N GLU A 390 -20.81 -6.86 -11.10
CA GLU A 390 -20.93 -7.39 -12.47
C GLU A 390 -19.97 -8.57 -12.74
N ALA A 391 -18.75 -8.52 -12.22
CA ALA A 391 -17.73 -9.55 -12.42
C ALA A 391 -17.88 -10.76 -11.49
N SER A 392 -18.49 -10.58 -10.31
CA SER A 392 -18.62 -11.64 -9.30
C SER A 392 -19.94 -12.41 -9.45
N GLN A 393 -21.04 -11.71 -9.75
CA GLN A 393 -22.38 -12.28 -9.79
C GLN A 393 -22.50 -13.47 -10.75
N PRO A 394 -22.04 -13.42 -12.02
CA PRO A 394 -22.20 -14.56 -12.95
C PRO A 394 -21.49 -15.83 -12.48
N VAL A 395 -20.42 -15.69 -11.69
CA VAL A 395 -19.67 -16.83 -11.13
C VAL A 395 -20.40 -17.39 -9.90
N ALA A 396 -20.87 -16.51 -9.01
CA ALA A 396 -21.61 -16.88 -7.80
C ALA A 396 -23.02 -17.43 -8.08
N ASP A 397 -23.67 -16.99 -9.17
CA ASP A 397 -25.03 -17.38 -9.55
C ASP A 397 -25.22 -18.89 -9.66
N THR A 398 -24.16 -19.63 -10.00
CA THR A 398 -24.21 -21.10 -10.04
C THR A 398 -24.54 -21.70 -8.66
N LEU A 399 -23.97 -21.14 -7.58
CA LEU A 399 -24.29 -21.56 -6.21
C LEU A 399 -25.69 -21.11 -5.80
N PHE A 400 -26.09 -19.89 -6.15
CA PHE A 400 -27.44 -19.38 -5.83
C PHE A 400 -28.54 -20.19 -6.52
N GLN A 401 -28.34 -20.57 -7.78
CA GLN A 401 -29.27 -21.44 -8.50
C GLN A 401 -29.36 -22.83 -7.87
N PHE A 402 -28.22 -23.39 -7.45
CA PHE A 402 -28.19 -24.66 -6.74
C PHE A 402 -28.94 -24.58 -5.40
N GLU A 403 -28.67 -23.56 -4.59
CA GLU A 403 -29.34 -23.32 -3.32
C GLU A 403 -30.85 -23.13 -3.51
N ALA A 404 -31.28 -22.33 -4.50
CA ALA A 404 -32.69 -22.13 -4.80
C ALA A 404 -33.39 -23.44 -5.19
N ALA A 405 -32.75 -24.27 -6.03
CA ALA A 405 -33.28 -25.58 -6.39
C ALA A 405 -33.35 -26.54 -5.19
N TRP A 406 -32.37 -26.48 -4.28
CA TRP A 406 -32.35 -27.27 -3.06
C TRP A 406 -33.45 -26.85 -2.07
N ILE A 407 -33.66 -25.55 -1.89
CA ILE A 407 -34.74 -25.01 -1.07
C ILE A 407 -36.10 -25.42 -1.64
N GLU A 408 -36.28 -25.36 -2.96
CA GLU A 408 -37.53 -25.77 -3.60
C GLU A 408 -37.78 -27.27 -3.42
N ASP A 409 -36.76 -28.11 -3.61
CA ASP A 409 -36.86 -29.55 -3.34
C ASP A 409 -37.23 -29.84 -1.89
N TRP A 410 -36.60 -29.14 -0.95
CA TRP A 410 -36.90 -29.26 0.48
C TRP A 410 -38.34 -28.84 0.79
N LYS A 411 -38.82 -27.72 0.22
CA LYS A 411 -40.20 -27.23 0.37
C LYS A 411 -41.23 -28.23 -0.17
N GLN A 412 -40.94 -28.87 -1.30
CA GLN A 412 -41.87 -29.79 -1.94
C GLN A 412 -41.86 -31.18 -1.31
N ARG A 413 -40.69 -31.72 -0.97
CA ARG A 413 -40.53 -33.13 -0.58
C ARG A 413 -40.36 -33.36 0.91
N GLN A 414 -39.65 -32.46 1.61
CA GLN A 414 -39.23 -32.66 3.00
C GLN A 414 -40.12 -31.92 3.98
N LEU A 415 -40.37 -30.63 3.75
CA LEU A 415 -41.13 -29.77 4.65
C LEU A 415 -42.53 -30.31 4.96
N PRO A 416 -43.35 -30.80 4.01
CA PRO A 416 -44.69 -31.30 4.30
C PRO A 416 -44.65 -32.52 5.23
N ARG A 417 -43.67 -33.40 5.02
CA ARG A 417 -43.45 -34.58 5.87
C ARG A 417 -43.04 -34.16 7.28
N LEU A 418 -42.08 -33.24 7.41
CA LEU A 418 -41.61 -32.74 8.71
C LEU A 418 -42.72 -32.01 9.48
N LEU A 419 -43.55 -31.22 8.80
CA LEU A 419 -44.72 -30.58 9.42
C LEU A 419 -45.76 -31.59 9.89
N ALA A 420 -45.99 -32.66 9.14
CA ALA A 420 -46.88 -33.75 9.54
C ALA A 420 -46.33 -34.50 10.77
N GLU A 421 -45.03 -34.81 10.78
CA GLU A 421 -44.34 -35.41 11.93
C GLU A 421 -44.44 -34.50 13.18
N LYS A 422 -44.18 -33.19 13.03
CA LYS A 422 -44.36 -32.20 14.10
C LYS A 422 -45.78 -32.21 14.65
N ALA A 423 -46.78 -32.16 13.78
CA ALA A 423 -48.19 -32.13 14.19
C ALA A 423 -48.58 -33.40 14.96
N ALA A 424 -48.06 -34.56 14.57
CA ALA A 424 -48.29 -35.82 15.28
C ALA A 424 -47.66 -35.80 16.69
N ILE A 425 -46.42 -35.33 16.81
CA ILE A 425 -45.72 -35.20 18.10
C ILE A 425 -46.41 -34.18 19.01
N ASP A 426 -46.77 -33.00 18.49
CA ASP A 426 -47.51 -31.98 19.24
C ASP A 426 -48.85 -32.52 19.77
N ALA A 427 -49.57 -33.29 18.95
CA ALA A 427 -50.82 -33.94 19.36
C ALA A 427 -50.59 -35.00 20.45
N LYS A 428 -49.50 -35.79 20.37
CA LYS A 428 -49.10 -36.76 21.41
C LYS A 428 -48.78 -36.05 22.73
N ILE A 429 -47.94 -35.01 22.70
CA ILE A 429 -47.59 -34.18 23.86
C ILE A 429 -48.85 -33.58 24.50
N LYS A 430 -49.76 -33.02 23.70
CA LYS A 430 -51.02 -32.44 24.20
C LYS A 430 -51.89 -33.48 24.90
N ARG A 431 -51.99 -34.70 24.35
CA ARG A 431 -52.73 -35.81 24.98
C ARG A 431 -52.09 -36.26 26.29
N LEU A 432 -50.76 -36.38 26.34
CA LEU A 432 -50.02 -36.76 27.54
C LEU A 432 -50.20 -35.72 28.66
N ASN A 433 -50.03 -34.43 28.35
CA ASN A 433 -50.27 -33.34 29.30
C ASN A 433 -51.71 -33.33 29.85
N ALA A 434 -52.70 -33.58 28.99
CA ALA A 434 -54.10 -33.66 29.42
C ALA A 434 -54.38 -34.88 30.32
N ARG A 435 -53.67 -35.99 30.13
CA ARG A 435 -53.77 -37.19 31.01
C ARG A 435 -53.11 -36.93 32.36
N LEU A 436 -51.89 -36.38 32.36
CA LEU A 436 -51.16 -35.98 33.56
C LEU A 436 -51.97 -35.03 34.45
N ALA A 437 -52.68 -34.06 33.85
CA ALA A 437 -53.53 -33.12 34.58
C ALA A 437 -54.78 -33.77 35.23
N ARG A 438 -55.16 -34.99 34.81
CA ARG A 438 -56.32 -35.74 35.33
C ARG A 438 -55.93 -36.80 36.35
N THR A 439 -54.67 -37.20 36.40
CA THR A 439 -54.16 -38.16 37.38
C THR A 439 -53.75 -37.44 38.66
N ASN A 440 -54.29 -37.88 39.82
CA ASN A 440 -53.82 -37.45 41.14
C ASN A 440 -52.50 -38.16 41.53
N GLY A 441 -51.51 -38.17 40.63
CA GLY A 441 -50.21 -38.80 40.85
C GLY A 441 -50.13 -40.32 40.63
N GLY A 442 -51.22 -40.99 40.24
CA GLY A 442 -51.28 -42.45 40.14
C GLY A 442 -50.48 -43.08 38.99
N ASP A 443 -50.42 -42.42 37.82
CA ASP A 443 -49.70 -42.90 36.62
C ASP A 443 -48.53 -41.99 36.23
N ASP A 444 -48.14 -41.06 37.12
CA ASP A 444 -47.11 -40.04 36.84
C ASP A 444 -45.78 -40.66 36.40
N ASP A 445 -45.38 -41.76 37.05
CA ASP A 445 -44.12 -42.46 36.80
C ASP A 445 -44.07 -43.14 35.42
N LEU A 446 -45.23 -43.40 34.80
CA LEU A 446 -45.34 -43.96 33.45
C LEU A 446 -45.48 -42.86 32.38
N LEU A 447 -46.22 -41.78 32.68
CA LEU A 447 -46.54 -40.73 31.71
C LEU A 447 -45.43 -39.68 31.54
N LYS A 448 -44.67 -39.39 32.60
CA LYS A 448 -43.56 -38.41 32.54
C LYS A 448 -42.46 -38.84 31.56
N PRO A 449 -41.94 -40.09 31.59
CA PRO A 449 -40.94 -40.52 30.62
C PRO A 449 -41.42 -40.45 29.15
N GLU A 450 -42.67 -40.81 28.88
CA GLU A 450 -43.24 -40.70 27.53
C GLU A 450 -43.38 -39.24 27.05
N LEU A 451 -43.69 -38.32 27.97
CA LEU A 451 -43.75 -36.88 27.68
C LEU A 451 -42.35 -36.31 27.41
N GLU A 452 -41.36 -36.70 28.22
CA GLU A 452 -39.96 -36.32 28.01
C GLU A 452 -39.43 -36.80 26.66
N GLU A 453 -39.76 -38.03 26.27
CA GLU A 453 -39.39 -38.56 24.95
C GLU A 453 -40.07 -37.75 23.83
N GLY A 454 -41.36 -37.46 23.94
CA GLY A 454 -42.06 -36.62 22.96
C GLY A 454 -41.46 -35.22 22.83
N LEU A 455 -41.06 -34.60 23.95
CA LEU A 455 -40.37 -33.31 23.96
C LEU A 455 -38.97 -33.40 23.32
N ARG A 456 -38.24 -34.50 23.54
CA ARG A 456 -36.95 -34.77 22.91
C ARG A 456 -37.07 -34.96 21.40
N GLU A 457 -38.07 -35.73 20.95
CA GLU A 457 -38.40 -35.91 19.53
C GLU A 457 -38.75 -34.56 18.88
N LEU A 458 -39.56 -33.74 19.55
CA LEU A 458 -39.92 -32.40 19.07
C LEU A 458 -38.70 -31.49 18.94
N GLU A 459 -37.81 -31.49 19.94
CA GLU A 459 -36.59 -30.69 19.92
C GLU A 459 -35.65 -31.12 18.77
N ALA A 460 -35.46 -32.43 18.58
CA ALA A 460 -34.66 -32.97 17.49
C ALA A 460 -35.24 -32.66 16.09
N LEU A 461 -36.54 -32.42 16.00
CA LEU A 461 -37.22 -32.07 14.75
C LEU A 461 -37.08 -30.56 14.40
N LYS A 462 -36.89 -29.68 15.40
CA LYS A 462 -36.77 -28.23 15.17
C LYS A 462 -35.63 -27.87 14.23
N SER A 463 -34.46 -28.52 14.36
CA SER A 463 -33.32 -28.27 13.47
C SER A 463 -33.61 -28.65 12.02
N LYS A 464 -34.37 -29.73 11.78
CA LYS A 464 -34.76 -30.20 10.44
C LYS A 464 -35.79 -29.31 9.76
N LEU A 465 -36.59 -28.59 10.54
CA LEU A 465 -37.61 -27.66 10.06
C LEU A 465 -37.05 -26.31 9.60
N MET A 466 -35.78 -26.05 9.88
CA MET A 466 -35.10 -24.86 9.39
C MET A 466 -34.86 -24.98 7.89
N GLU A 467 -35.17 -23.92 7.14
CA GLU A 467 -34.88 -23.85 5.72
C GLU A 467 -33.36 -24.03 5.50
N PRO A 468 -32.93 -24.95 4.61
CA PRO A 468 -31.53 -25.09 4.26
C PRO A 468 -31.02 -23.80 3.63
N ALA A 469 -29.83 -23.36 4.01
CA ALA A 469 -29.23 -22.19 3.36
C ALA A 469 -27.71 -22.20 3.47
N LEU A 470 -27.07 -22.52 2.34
CA LEU A 470 -25.64 -22.55 2.11
C LEU A 470 -25.01 -21.16 2.13
N THR A 471 -25.75 -20.11 1.78
CA THR A 471 -25.20 -18.76 1.62
C THR A 471 -25.64 -17.82 2.74
N CYS A 472 -24.80 -16.83 3.03
CA CYS A 472 -25.15 -15.73 3.91
C CYS A 472 -24.40 -14.44 3.52
N GLU A 473 -25.07 -13.30 3.66
CA GLU A 473 -24.53 -11.97 3.37
C GLU A 473 -24.83 -11.04 4.55
N ASP A 474 -23.84 -10.21 4.95
CA ASP A 474 -23.98 -9.14 5.95
C ASP A 474 -24.56 -9.56 7.32
N VAL A 475 -24.37 -10.81 7.71
CA VAL A 475 -24.86 -11.38 8.97
C VAL A 475 -23.88 -11.20 10.14
N THR A 476 -24.38 -11.12 11.37
CA THR A 476 -23.55 -11.09 12.59
C THR A 476 -22.94 -12.45 12.90
N SER A 477 -21.90 -12.49 13.74
CA SER A 477 -21.23 -13.73 14.13
C SER A 477 -22.17 -14.77 14.75
N GLU A 478 -23.18 -14.33 15.53
CA GLU A 478 -24.18 -15.24 16.11
C GLU A 478 -25.10 -15.85 15.05
N GLN A 479 -25.44 -15.08 14.01
CA GLN A 479 -26.22 -15.63 12.91
C GLN A 479 -25.36 -16.61 12.11
N ILE A 480 -24.09 -16.31 11.82
CA ILE A 480 -23.17 -17.24 11.17
C ILE A 480 -23.10 -18.57 11.95
N ALA A 481 -22.98 -18.52 13.28
CA ALA A 481 -22.96 -19.71 14.12
C ALA A 481 -24.23 -20.57 13.97
N ARG A 482 -25.42 -19.94 13.92
CA ARG A 482 -26.68 -20.65 13.67
C ARG A 482 -26.73 -21.28 12.28
N ILE A 483 -26.15 -20.61 11.29
CA ILE A 483 -26.09 -21.10 9.90
C ILE A 483 -25.13 -22.30 9.79
N LEU A 484 -23.99 -22.24 10.49
CA LEU A 484 -23.04 -23.34 10.55
C LEU A 484 -23.68 -24.57 11.21
N ASP A 485 -24.31 -24.42 12.39
CA ASP A 485 -24.97 -25.53 13.11
C ASP A 485 -26.03 -26.23 12.23
N ARG A 486 -26.90 -25.47 11.55
CA ARG A 486 -27.95 -26.06 10.68
C ARG A 486 -27.40 -26.77 9.44
N ASN A 487 -26.22 -26.40 8.96
CA ASN A 487 -25.65 -26.91 7.71
C ASN A 487 -24.55 -27.96 7.93
N GLY A 488 -24.40 -28.47 9.16
CA GLY A 488 -23.31 -29.40 9.49
C GLY A 488 -21.94 -28.74 9.38
N GLU A 489 -21.79 -27.55 9.96
CA GLU A 489 -20.56 -26.76 10.08
C GLU A 489 -19.99 -26.26 8.74
N ALA A 490 -20.87 -25.91 7.79
CA ALA A 490 -20.48 -25.35 6.50
C ALA A 490 -21.37 -24.17 6.08
N THR A 491 -20.76 -23.10 5.58
CA THR A 491 -21.46 -21.96 4.99
C THR A 491 -20.58 -21.27 3.95
N PHE A 492 -21.20 -20.54 3.03
CA PHE A 492 -20.57 -19.65 2.07
C PHE A 492 -20.98 -18.21 2.40
N SER A 493 -20.11 -17.53 3.14
CA SER A 493 -20.26 -16.09 3.39
C SER A 493 -19.79 -15.33 2.14
N TYR A 494 -20.73 -14.69 1.47
CA TYR A 494 -20.48 -13.99 0.21
C TYR A 494 -21.16 -12.64 0.22
N SER A 495 -20.42 -11.62 -0.22
CA SER A 495 -20.96 -10.31 -0.55
C SER A 495 -20.25 -9.75 -1.77
N SER A 496 -21.03 -9.28 -2.73
CA SER A 496 -20.48 -8.59 -3.91
C SER A 496 -20.03 -7.15 -3.58
N ASP A 497 -20.52 -6.59 -2.46
CA ASP A 497 -20.08 -5.33 -1.86
C ASP A 497 -19.84 -5.50 -0.35
N ALA A 498 -18.63 -5.94 -0.02
CA ALA A 498 -18.27 -6.30 1.34
C ALA A 498 -18.26 -5.14 2.36
N GLY A 499 -18.62 -3.90 1.99
CA GLY A 499 -18.60 -2.76 2.89
C GLY A 499 -19.41 -2.98 4.17
N THR A 500 -20.62 -3.54 4.04
CA THR A 500 -21.47 -3.85 5.20
C THR A 500 -20.90 -5.01 6.02
N ALA A 501 -20.57 -6.14 5.38
CA ALA A 501 -19.93 -7.29 6.02
C ALA A 501 -18.67 -6.90 6.81
N MET A 502 -17.81 -6.04 6.25
CA MET A 502 -16.61 -5.56 6.92
C MET A 502 -16.94 -4.67 8.12
N ASN A 503 -17.96 -3.81 8.03
CA ASN A 503 -18.38 -3.02 9.19
C ASN A 503 -18.90 -3.92 10.32
N VAL A 504 -19.64 -4.99 10.00
CA VAL A 504 -20.09 -5.97 11.00
C VAL A 504 -18.88 -6.64 11.66
N LEU A 505 -17.92 -7.12 10.87
CA LEU A 505 -16.67 -7.72 11.37
C LEU A 505 -15.84 -6.74 12.21
N LEU A 506 -15.83 -5.44 11.87
CA LEU A 506 -15.17 -4.39 12.65
C LEU A 506 -15.96 -3.97 13.90
N GLY A 507 -17.02 -4.67 14.25
CA GLY A 507 -17.76 -4.45 15.49
C GLY A 507 -18.83 -3.36 15.41
N ARG A 508 -19.46 -3.13 14.24
CA ARG A 508 -20.58 -2.15 14.08
C ARG A 508 -21.66 -2.25 15.16
N TYR A 509 -21.89 -3.45 15.70
CA TYR A 509 -22.88 -3.71 16.75
C TYR A 509 -22.27 -3.87 18.16
N SER A 510 -20.95 -3.83 18.29
CA SER A 510 -20.26 -3.92 19.57
C SER A 510 -20.28 -2.57 20.30
N LYS A 511 -20.56 -2.60 21.60
CA LYS A 511 -20.45 -1.43 22.49
C LYS A 511 -19.05 -1.24 23.05
N LEU A 512 -18.20 -2.24 22.88
CA LEU A 512 -16.80 -2.24 23.26
C LEU A 512 -16.02 -2.00 21.96
N ASP A 513 -15.07 -1.07 21.93
CA ASP A 513 -14.24 -0.74 20.77
C ASP A 513 -13.32 -1.93 20.39
N ARG A 514 -13.92 -2.97 19.82
CA ARG A 514 -13.37 -4.30 19.53
C ARG A 514 -14.05 -4.87 18.30
N THR A 515 -13.29 -5.67 17.56
CA THR A 515 -13.73 -6.40 16.38
C THR A 515 -14.52 -7.67 16.75
N ASP A 516 -15.31 -8.17 15.80
CA ASP A 516 -16.17 -9.36 15.91
C ASP A 516 -15.78 -10.42 14.86
N GLU A 517 -14.49 -10.77 14.82
CA GLU A 517 -13.89 -11.72 13.87
C GLU A 517 -13.80 -13.16 14.40
N GLY A 518 -14.15 -13.38 15.67
CA GLY A 518 -13.86 -14.62 16.39
C GLY A 518 -14.43 -15.87 15.71
N ILE A 519 -15.61 -15.79 15.11
CA ILE A 519 -16.22 -16.93 14.39
C ILE A 519 -15.43 -17.30 13.13
N TYR A 520 -14.88 -16.31 12.41
CA TYR A 520 -14.08 -16.54 11.21
C TYR A 520 -12.74 -17.18 11.56
N VAL A 521 -12.11 -16.74 12.66
CA VAL A 521 -10.86 -17.33 13.17
C VAL A 521 -11.08 -18.79 13.59
N LYS A 522 -12.13 -19.10 14.34
CA LYS A 522 -12.49 -20.48 14.71
C LYS A 522 -12.81 -21.35 13.50
N SER A 523 -13.47 -20.79 12.50
CA SER A 523 -13.79 -21.49 11.25
C SER A 523 -12.54 -21.81 10.42
N TYR A 524 -11.46 -21.05 10.56
CA TYR A 524 -10.18 -21.33 9.92
C TYR A 524 -9.48 -22.56 10.52
N SER A 525 -9.37 -22.63 11.85
CA SER A 525 -8.74 -23.75 12.57
C SER A 525 -9.66 -24.97 12.72
N GLY A 526 -10.98 -24.77 12.64
CA GLY A 526 -11.96 -25.78 13.00
C GLY A 526 -12.05 -26.01 14.51
N ASP A 527 -11.75 -24.97 15.31
CA ASP A 527 -11.85 -25.01 16.77
C ASP A 527 -13.32 -25.12 17.19
N ARG A 528 -13.59 -25.96 18.20
CA ARG A 528 -14.92 -26.16 18.77
C ARG A 528 -15.20 -25.19 19.92
#